data_AF-G1NMJ5-F1
#
_entry.id   AF-G1NMJ5-F1
#
_cell.length_a   1.000
_cell.length_b   1.000
_cell.length_c   1.000
_cell.angle_alpha   90.00
_cell.angle_beta   90.00
_cell.angle_gamma   90.00
#
_symmetry.space_group_name_H-M   'P 1'
#
loop_
_entity.id
_entity.type
_entity.pdbx_description
1 polymer ?
#
loop_
_entity_poly.entity_id
_entity_poly.type
_entity_poly.pdbx_seq_one_letter_code
_entity_poly.pdbx_strand_id
1 'polypeptide(L)'
;FSFQEGGWGASLAGRLVRKCDVVNRGFSGYNTRWAKLILPRLIGKSAAAESTVAVTIFFGANDSALKDVNPKQHVPLEEYAANLTSMVHYLKSIDITEDRIILITPPPLQESAWEKECLAKGDKLNRRNATTGEYAQACVRVARDCGTDVLDLWTLMQ
;
A
#
# COMPACT_ATOMS: atom_id res chain seq x y z
N PHE A 1 -1.49 -13.79 -3.40
CA PHE A 1 -1.76 -13.15 -2.09
C PHE A 1 -0.52 -13.19 -1.20
N SER A 2 -0.38 -12.23 -0.27
CA SER A 2 0.84 -12.04 0.54
C SER A 2 1.24 -13.25 1.40
N PHE A 3 0.26 -13.97 1.96
CA PHE A 3 0.47 -15.10 2.88
C PHE A 3 0.11 -16.47 2.27
N GLN A 4 0.03 -16.57 0.94
CA GLN A 4 -0.10 -17.87 0.28
C GLN A 4 1.29 -18.53 0.13
N GLU A 5 1.34 -19.78 -0.28
CA GLU A 5 2.60 -20.45 -0.63
C GLU A 5 3.40 -19.64 -1.67
N GLY A 6 4.68 -19.38 -1.39
CA GLY A 6 5.53 -18.50 -2.21
C GLY A 6 5.22 -17.00 -2.11
N GLY A 7 4.26 -16.58 -1.28
CA GLY A 7 3.94 -15.17 -1.04
C GLY A 7 5.02 -14.44 -0.23
N TRP A 8 5.18 -13.14 -0.48
CA TRP A 8 6.22 -12.33 0.16
C TRP A 8 6.02 -12.19 1.68
N GLY A 9 4.78 -12.06 2.16
CA GLY A 9 4.48 -11.99 3.60
C GLY A 9 4.79 -13.29 4.32
N ALA A 10 4.50 -14.44 3.70
CA ALA A 10 4.89 -15.75 4.23
C ALA A 10 6.42 -15.90 4.27
N SER A 11 7.11 -15.45 3.22
CA SER A 11 8.58 -15.46 3.15
C SER A 11 9.21 -14.55 4.20
N LEU A 12 8.63 -13.37 4.44
CA LEU A 12 9.07 -12.45 5.48
C LEU A 12 8.86 -13.04 6.87
N ALA A 13 7.69 -13.64 7.14
CA ALA A 13 7.40 -14.32 8.39
C ALA A 13 8.38 -15.48 8.66
N GLY A 14 8.70 -16.28 7.65
CA GLY A 14 9.68 -17.36 7.76
C GLY A 14 11.09 -16.85 8.08
N ARG A 15 11.51 -15.72 7.49
CA ARG A 15 12.83 -15.11 7.74
C ARG A 15 12.93 -14.44 9.12
N LEU A 16 11.83 -13.91 9.63
CA LEU A 16 11.75 -13.21 10.91
C LEU A 16 11.29 -14.11 12.05
N VAL A 17 11.22 -15.43 11.81
CA VAL A 17 10.84 -16.41 12.82
C VAL A 17 11.67 -16.23 14.10
N ARG A 18 10.98 -16.16 15.24
CA ARG A 18 11.55 -15.89 16.58
C ARG A 18 12.22 -14.52 16.76
N LYS A 19 12.04 -13.57 15.83
CA LYS A 19 12.52 -12.19 15.95
C LYS A 19 11.36 -11.21 16.08
N CYS A 20 10.36 -11.32 15.21
CA CYS A 20 9.11 -10.57 15.29
C CYS A 20 7.99 -11.26 14.52
N ASP A 21 6.76 -10.96 14.91
CA ASP A 21 5.57 -11.42 14.21
C ASP A 21 5.29 -10.55 12.98
N VAL A 22 4.90 -11.19 11.87
CA VAL A 22 4.46 -10.48 10.66
C VAL A 22 2.94 -10.58 10.57
N VAL A 23 2.26 -9.48 10.88
CA VAL A 23 0.80 -9.44 10.94
C VAL A 23 0.23 -8.84 9.67
N ASN A 24 -0.59 -9.61 8.94
CA ASN A 24 -1.27 -9.10 7.75
C ASN A 24 -2.46 -8.22 8.10
N ARG A 25 -2.44 -6.97 7.64
CA ARG A 25 -3.55 -6.01 7.72
C ARG A 25 -3.99 -5.51 6.33
N GLY A 26 -3.64 -6.24 5.28
CA GLY A 26 -4.03 -5.97 3.90
C GLY A 26 -5.39 -6.57 3.54
N PHE A 27 -6.21 -5.80 2.85
CA PHE A 27 -7.55 -6.20 2.42
C PHE A 27 -7.66 -6.15 0.90
N SER A 28 -8.16 -7.23 0.31
CA SER A 28 -8.29 -7.34 -1.15
C SER A 28 -9.17 -6.21 -1.70
N GLY A 29 -8.71 -5.58 -2.77
CA GLY A 29 -9.42 -4.49 -3.45
C GLY A 29 -9.39 -3.13 -2.75
N TYR A 30 -8.82 -3.01 -1.55
CA TYR A 30 -8.85 -1.75 -0.80
C TYR A 30 -7.98 -0.66 -1.41
N ASN A 31 -8.45 0.58 -1.35
CA ASN A 31 -7.73 1.80 -1.68
C ASN A 31 -7.43 2.62 -0.41
N THR A 32 -6.74 3.74 -0.56
CA THR A 32 -6.32 4.59 0.57
C THR A 32 -7.47 5.23 1.33
N ARG A 33 -8.62 5.48 0.70
CA ARG A 33 -9.82 6.00 1.40
C ARG A 33 -10.28 5.04 2.49
N TRP A 34 -10.42 3.76 2.15
CA TRP A 34 -10.86 2.75 3.11
C TRP A 34 -9.77 2.42 4.12
N ALA A 35 -8.51 2.32 3.66
CA ALA A 35 -7.37 2.05 4.54
C ALA A 35 -7.25 3.09 5.66
N LYS A 36 -7.33 4.37 5.31
CA LYS A 36 -7.30 5.49 6.27
C LYS A 36 -8.39 5.38 7.34
N LEU A 37 -9.60 4.96 6.96
CA LEU A 37 -10.73 4.84 7.89
C LEU A 37 -10.58 3.67 8.87
N ILE A 38 -10.03 2.55 8.40
CA ILE A 38 -9.89 1.35 9.24
C ILE A 38 -8.61 1.34 10.06
N LEU A 39 -7.57 2.07 9.64
CA LEU A 39 -6.25 2.05 10.28
C LEU A 39 -6.31 2.21 11.81
N PRO A 40 -7.10 3.14 12.39
CA PRO A 40 -7.17 3.28 13.85
C PRO A 40 -7.77 2.09 14.60
N ARG A 41 -8.51 1.22 13.90
CA ARG A 41 -9.06 -0.02 14.46
C ARG A 41 -8.09 -1.19 14.35
N LEU A 42 -7.13 -1.12 13.43
CA LEU A 42 -6.16 -2.19 13.17
C LEU A 42 -4.88 -2.00 13.99
N ILE A 43 -4.45 -0.75 14.14
CA ILE A 43 -3.25 -0.34 14.86
C ILE A 43 -3.68 0.84 15.74
N GLY A 44 -3.99 0.56 17.00
CA GLY A 44 -4.36 1.58 17.99
C GLY A 44 -3.33 1.67 19.10
N LYS A 45 -3.38 2.76 19.87
CA LYS A 45 -2.51 2.97 21.05
C LYS A 45 -2.73 1.85 22.07
N SER A 46 -1.80 0.90 22.10
CA SER A 46 -1.83 -0.31 22.93
C SER A 46 -0.41 -0.81 23.16
N ALA A 47 -0.20 -1.70 24.13
CA ALA A 47 1.11 -2.34 24.33
C ALA A 47 1.65 -3.04 23.06
N ALA A 48 0.76 -3.48 22.15
CA ALA A 48 1.16 -4.02 20.85
C ALA A 48 1.68 -2.94 19.88
N ALA A 49 1.20 -1.70 19.98
CA ALA A 49 1.76 -0.58 19.23
C ALA A 49 3.15 -0.21 19.75
N GLU A 50 3.36 -0.24 21.07
CA GLU A 50 4.67 0.00 21.68
C GLU A 50 5.73 -1.03 21.22
N SER A 51 5.31 -2.29 21.01
CA SER A 51 6.18 -3.36 20.48
C SER A 51 6.27 -3.42 18.94
N THR A 52 5.56 -2.55 18.21
CA THR A 52 5.52 -2.59 16.72
C THR A 52 6.83 -2.11 16.10
N VAL A 53 7.73 -3.02 15.75
CA VAL A 53 9.06 -2.70 15.19
C VAL A 53 9.03 -1.95 13.85
N ALA A 54 8.05 -2.22 13.00
CA ALA A 54 7.85 -1.50 11.74
C ALA A 54 6.39 -1.61 11.26
N VAL A 55 5.93 -0.61 10.49
CA VAL A 55 4.66 -0.61 9.77
C VAL A 55 4.91 -0.34 8.29
N THR A 56 4.46 -1.24 7.43
CA THR A 56 4.49 -1.04 5.97
C THR A 56 3.14 -0.55 5.47
N ILE A 57 3.08 0.58 4.77
CA ILE A 57 1.88 1.05 4.06
C ILE A 57 2.07 0.78 2.57
N PHE A 58 1.30 -0.17 2.03
CA PHE A 58 1.44 -0.62 0.65
C PHE A 58 0.11 -0.49 -0.12
N PHE A 59 -0.15 0.71 -0.64
CA PHE A 59 -1.36 1.09 -1.38
C PHE A 59 -1.00 1.90 -2.64
N GLY A 60 -1.96 2.08 -3.54
CA GLY A 60 -1.78 2.86 -4.77
C GLY A 60 -2.20 2.12 -6.03
N ALA A 61 -2.06 0.80 -6.07
CA ALA A 61 -2.43 0.02 -7.25
C ALA A 61 -3.94 0.05 -7.50
N ASN A 62 -4.76 0.02 -6.43
CA ASN A 62 -6.21 0.14 -6.57
C ASN A 62 -6.63 1.58 -6.84
N ASP A 63 -6.03 2.53 -6.13
CA ASP A 63 -6.22 3.97 -6.25
C ASP A 63 -5.99 4.48 -7.68
N SER A 64 -4.98 3.91 -8.37
CA SER A 64 -4.62 4.24 -9.76
C SER A 64 -5.55 3.63 -10.82
N ALA A 65 -6.71 3.10 -10.42
CA ALA A 65 -7.74 2.70 -11.36
C ALA A 65 -8.19 3.89 -12.22
N LEU A 66 -8.53 3.63 -13.48
CA LEU A 66 -9.08 4.64 -14.39
C LEU A 66 -10.45 5.07 -13.89
N LYS A 67 -10.62 6.38 -13.64
CA LYS A 67 -11.84 6.97 -13.07
C LYS A 67 -13.11 6.55 -13.82
N ASP A 68 -13.08 6.59 -15.15
CA ASP A 68 -14.27 6.34 -15.98
C ASP A 68 -14.60 4.85 -16.14
N VAL A 69 -13.66 3.96 -15.79
CA VAL A 69 -13.84 2.51 -15.92
C VAL A 69 -14.12 1.86 -14.57
N ASN A 70 -13.43 2.28 -13.52
CA ASN A 70 -13.57 1.73 -12.17
C ASN A 70 -13.53 2.85 -11.11
N PRO A 71 -14.61 3.66 -11.04
CA PRO A 71 -14.71 4.77 -10.08
C PRO A 71 -14.76 4.31 -8.62
N LYS A 72 -15.13 3.05 -8.37
CA LYS A 72 -15.21 2.47 -7.02
C LYS A 72 -13.83 2.38 -6.36
N GLN A 73 -12.81 2.00 -7.12
CA GLN A 73 -11.44 1.88 -6.61
C GLN A 73 -10.62 3.15 -6.84
N HIS A 74 -10.94 3.93 -7.88
CA HIS A 74 -10.23 5.17 -8.19
C HIS A 74 -10.23 6.16 -7.02
N VAL A 75 -9.04 6.69 -6.71
CA VAL A 75 -8.83 7.80 -5.79
C VAL A 75 -7.99 8.86 -6.53
N PRO A 76 -8.44 10.12 -6.64
CA PRO A 76 -7.66 11.17 -7.29
C PRO A 76 -6.24 11.29 -6.70
N LEU A 77 -5.24 11.59 -7.53
CA LEU A 77 -3.83 11.57 -7.14
C LEU A 77 -3.51 12.44 -5.92
N GLU A 78 -4.08 13.65 -5.85
CA GLU A 78 -3.93 14.55 -4.71
C GLU A 78 -4.54 13.97 -3.43
N GLU A 79 -5.71 13.34 -3.55
CA GLU A 79 -6.38 12.70 -2.42
C GLU A 79 -5.61 11.46 -1.95
N TYR A 80 -5.04 10.67 -2.87
CA TYR A 80 -4.16 9.56 -2.55
C TYR A 80 -2.96 10.02 -1.70
N ALA A 81 -2.28 11.08 -2.13
CA ALA A 81 -1.15 11.66 -1.39
C ALA A 81 -1.57 12.18 -0.01
N ALA A 82 -2.70 12.90 0.07
CA ALA A 82 -3.26 13.38 1.34
C ALA A 82 -3.66 12.23 2.28
N ASN A 83 -4.19 11.13 1.73
CA ASN A 83 -4.55 9.95 2.51
C ASN A 83 -3.31 9.22 3.06
N LEU A 84 -2.25 9.06 2.26
CA LEU A 84 -0.97 8.52 2.74
C LEU A 84 -0.40 9.38 3.88
N THR A 85 -0.33 10.69 3.66
CA THR A 85 0.12 11.66 4.68
C THR A 85 -0.70 11.55 5.96
N SER A 86 -2.03 11.46 5.84
CA SER A 86 -2.94 11.27 6.98
C SER A 86 -2.65 9.98 7.76
N MET A 87 -2.37 8.87 7.06
CA MET A 87 -2.07 7.59 7.69
C MET A 87 -0.72 7.64 8.42
N VAL A 88 0.30 8.27 7.84
CA VAL A 88 1.60 8.48 8.50
C VAL A 88 1.42 9.34 9.76
N HIS A 89 0.72 10.46 9.66
CA HIS A 89 0.47 11.34 10.81
C HIS A 89 -0.31 10.62 11.92
N TYR A 90 -1.28 9.78 11.56
CA TYR A 90 -1.99 8.97 12.54
C TYR A 90 -1.05 8.02 13.29
N LEU A 91 -0.18 7.28 12.58
CA LEU A 91 0.79 6.38 13.20
C LEU A 91 1.75 7.14 14.14
N LYS A 92 2.24 8.31 13.72
CA LYS A 92 3.03 9.21 14.58
C LYS A 92 2.28 9.64 15.85
N SER A 93 0.98 9.91 15.74
CA SER A 93 0.14 10.31 16.90
C SER A 93 -0.08 9.21 17.94
N ILE A 94 0.20 7.95 17.59
CA ILE A 94 0.14 6.80 18.50
C ILE A 94 1.53 6.22 18.81
N ASP A 95 2.56 7.07 18.74
CA ASP A 95 3.94 6.80 19.15
C ASP A 95 4.71 5.82 18.23
N ILE A 96 4.26 5.63 16.98
CA ILE A 96 5.05 4.97 15.94
C ILE A 96 5.84 6.04 15.19
N THR A 97 7.13 6.12 15.47
CA THR A 97 8.05 7.08 14.89
C THR A 97 8.23 6.87 13.38
N GLU A 98 8.54 7.94 12.65
CA GLU A 98 8.67 7.94 11.19
C GLU A 98 9.69 6.94 10.65
N ASP A 99 10.77 6.67 11.38
CA ASP A 99 11.81 5.68 11.03
C ASP A 99 11.31 4.23 11.10
N ARG A 100 10.16 3.99 11.73
CA ARG A 100 9.49 2.68 11.79
C ARG A 100 8.38 2.57 10.73
N ILE A 101 8.13 3.61 9.95
CA ILE A 101 7.10 3.61 8.91
C ILE A 101 7.79 3.49 7.55
N ILE A 102 7.35 2.51 6.76
CA ILE A 102 7.87 2.28 5.41
C ILE A 102 6.71 2.39 4.43
N LEU A 103 6.75 3.40 3.56
CA LEU A 103 5.84 3.46 2.43
C LEU A 103 6.34 2.54 1.32
N ILE A 104 5.45 1.79 0.69
CA ILE A 104 5.78 0.92 -0.44
C ILE A 104 4.99 1.41 -1.64
N THR A 105 5.69 1.77 -2.71
CA THR A 105 5.06 2.24 -3.94
C THR A 105 4.26 1.11 -4.60
N PRO A 106 3.14 1.38 -5.29
CA PRO A 106 2.55 0.38 -6.18
C PRO A 106 3.60 -0.10 -7.20
N PRO A 107 3.73 -1.41 -7.43
CA PRO A 107 4.68 -1.94 -8.40
C PRO A 107 4.19 -1.66 -9.83
N PRO A 108 5.04 -1.85 -10.86
CA PRO A 108 4.64 -1.73 -12.24
C PRO A 108 3.53 -2.72 -12.61
N LEU A 109 2.61 -2.27 -13.46
CA LEU A 109 1.51 -3.05 -13.97
C LEU A 109 1.87 -3.63 -15.34
N GLN A 110 1.87 -4.96 -15.46
CA GLN A 110 1.89 -5.59 -16.77
C GLN A 110 0.50 -5.50 -17.41
N GLU A 111 0.27 -4.47 -18.22
CA GLU A 111 -1.06 -4.13 -18.76
C GLU A 111 -1.71 -5.30 -19.52
N SER A 112 -0.95 -6.02 -20.35
CA SER A 112 -1.50 -7.12 -21.17
C SER A 112 -1.95 -8.32 -20.33
N ALA A 113 -1.27 -8.63 -19.23
CA ALA A 113 -1.71 -9.66 -18.30
C ALA A 113 -2.92 -9.19 -17.49
N TRP A 114 -2.91 -7.93 -17.04
CA TRP A 114 -4.03 -7.37 -16.30
C TRP A 114 -5.31 -7.24 -17.15
N GLU A 115 -5.17 -6.92 -18.44
CA GLU A 115 -6.29 -6.89 -19.38
C GLU A 115 -6.95 -8.27 -19.49
N LYS A 116 -6.17 -9.35 -19.61
CA LYS A 116 -6.70 -10.72 -19.63
C LYS A 116 -7.49 -11.04 -18.37
N GLU A 117 -7.00 -10.62 -17.20
CA GLU A 117 -7.69 -10.80 -15.92
C GLU A 117 -8.99 -9.99 -15.83
N CYS A 118 -9.02 -8.77 -16.40
CA CYS A 118 -10.24 -7.97 -16.48
C CYS A 118 -11.28 -8.66 -17.38
N LEU A 119 -10.87 -9.05 -18.60
CA LEU A 119 -11.75 -9.70 -19.57
C LEU A 119 -12.32 -11.02 -19.04
N ALA A 120 -11.51 -11.82 -18.33
CA ALA A 120 -11.96 -13.05 -17.70
C ALA A 120 -13.06 -12.83 -16.64
N LYS A 121 -13.15 -11.63 -16.07
CA LYS A 121 -14.18 -11.21 -15.11
C LYS A 121 -15.35 -10.46 -15.76
N GLY A 122 -15.34 -10.29 -17.08
CA GLY A 122 -16.31 -9.49 -17.81
C GLY A 122 -16.09 -7.98 -17.72
N ASP A 123 -14.93 -7.55 -17.23
CA ASP A 123 -14.53 -6.15 -17.09
C ASP A 123 -13.64 -5.68 -18.27
N LYS A 124 -13.51 -4.35 -18.41
CA LYS A 124 -12.55 -3.72 -19.33
C LYS A 124 -11.24 -3.43 -18.61
N LEU A 125 -10.15 -3.23 -19.36
CA LEU A 125 -8.88 -2.75 -18.80
C LEU A 125 -9.12 -1.46 -17.99
N ASN A 126 -8.91 -1.56 -16.69
CA ASN A 126 -9.30 -0.52 -15.74
C ASN A 126 -8.10 0.16 -15.06
N ARG A 127 -6.87 -0.17 -15.47
CA ARG A 127 -5.61 0.41 -14.97
C ARG A 127 -4.62 0.49 -16.11
N ARG A 128 -3.72 1.47 -16.03
CA ARG A 128 -2.57 1.62 -16.94
C ARG A 128 -1.30 1.77 -16.14
N ASN A 129 -0.21 1.21 -16.65
CA ASN A 129 1.10 1.29 -16.04
C ASN A 129 1.53 2.75 -15.89
N ALA A 130 1.32 3.57 -16.92
CA ALA A 130 1.63 5.01 -16.88
C ALA A 130 0.93 5.71 -15.70
N THR A 131 -0.37 5.46 -15.51
CA THR A 131 -1.13 6.00 -14.38
C THR A 131 -0.60 5.46 -13.06
N THR A 132 -0.32 4.16 -12.94
CA THR A 132 0.29 3.59 -11.72
C THR A 132 1.63 4.25 -11.38
N GLY A 133 2.43 4.61 -12.38
CA GLY A 133 3.68 5.34 -12.20
C GLY A 133 3.50 6.72 -11.54
N GLU A 134 2.45 7.46 -11.88
CA GLU A 134 2.14 8.74 -11.23
C GLU A 134 1.87 8.56 -9.72
N TYR A 135 1.15 7.50 -9.34
CA TYR A 135 0.86 7.17 -7.95
C TYR A 135 2.11 6.68 -7.21
N ALA A 136 3.00 5.92 -7.88
CA ALA A 136 4.30 5.57 -7.31
C ALA A 136 5.13 6.81 -6.99
N GLN A 137 5.23 7.75 -7.93
CA GLN A 137 5.95 9.00 -7.71
C GLN A 137 5.33 9.86 -6.60
N ALA A 138 4.00 9.87 -6.47
CA ALA A 138 3.33 10.53 -5.35
C ALA A 138 3.66 9.86 -4.00
N CYS A 139 3.70 8.53 -3.94
CA CYS A 139 4.08 7.78 -2.75
C CYS A 139 5.51 8.11 -2.29
N VAL A 140 6.48 8.14 -3.22
CA VAL A 140 7.86 8.55 -2.95
C VAL A 140 7.95 9.97 -2.41
N ARG A 141 7.21 10.92 -3.02
CA ARG A 141 7.16 12.31 -2.53
C ARG A 141 6.60 12.40 -1.11
N VAL A 142 5.50 11.70 -0.81
CA VAL A 142 4.92 11.68 0.54
C VAL A 142 5.91 11.10 1.56
N ALA A 143 6.63 10.01 1.22
CA ALA A 143 7.61 9.44 2.12
C ALA A 143 8.69 10.45 2.51
N ARG A 144 9.26 11.12 1.49
CA ARG A 144 10.24 12.19 1.68
C ARG A 144 9.69 13.32 2.54
N ASP A 145 8.49 13.81 2.23
CA ASP A 145 7.89 14.96 2.91
C ASP A 145 7.51 14.64 4.37
N CYS A 146 7.18 13.38 4.67
CA CYS A 146 6.90 12.91 6.02
C CYS A 146 8.14 12.42 6.81
N GLY A 147 9.30 12.29 6.14
CA GLY A 147 10.54 11.77 6.75
C GLY A 147 10.52 10.26 7.00
N THR A 148 9.70 9.50 6.28
CA THR A 148 9.62 8.03 6.42
C THR A 148 10.50 7.34 5.38
N ASP A 149 10.84 6.08 5.63
CA ASP A 149 11.47 5.24 4.62
C ASP A 149 10.51 4.92 3.47
N VAL A 150 11.07 4.63 2.29
CA VAL A 150 10.32 4.18 1.11
C VAL A 150 11.00 3.00 0.42
N LEU A 151 10.19 1.98 0.11
CA LEU A 151 10.56 0.93 -0.83
C LEU A 151 9.92 1.24 -2.19
N ASP A 152 10.72 1.80 -3.09
CA ASP A 152 10.31 2.14 -4.45
C ASP A 152 10.32 0.91 -5.37
N LEU A 153 9.32 0.04 -5.18
CA LEU A 153 9.10 -1.12 -6.04
C LEU A 153 8.83 -0.74 -7.50
N TRP A 154 8.29 0.45 -7.75
CA TRP A 154 8.05 0.93 -9.10
C TRP A 154 9.35 1.01 -9.87
N THR A 155 10.37 1.66 -9.31
CA THR A 155 11.68 1.80 -9.92
C THR A 155 12.47 0.49 -9.91
N LEU A 156 12.40 -0.29 -8.83
CA LEU A 156 13.14 -1.55 -8.69
C LEU A 156 12.69 -2.67 -9.64
N MET A 157 11.50 -2.56 -10.21
CA MET A 157 10.88 -3.63 -11.02
C MET A 157 10.53 -3.19 -12.45
N GLN A 158 11.07 -2.07 -12.94
CA GLN A 158 10.96 -1.70 -14.37
C GLN A 158 11.70 -2.69 -15.26
#